data_AF-A0A6N8X4U2-F1
#
_entry.id   AF-A0A6N8X4U2-F1
#
_cell.length_a   1.000
_cell.length_b   1.000
_cell.length_c   1.000
_cell.angle_alpha   90.00
_cell.angle_beta   90.00
_cell.angle_gamma   90.00
#
_symmetry.space_group_name_H-M   'P 1'
#
loop_
_entity.id
_entity.type
_entity.pdbx_description
1 polymer ?
#
loop_
_entity_poly.entity_id
_entity_poly.type
_entity_poly.pdbx_seq_one_letter_code
_entity_poly.pdbx_strand_id
1 'polypeptide(L)'
;MPKILVDRHTETHEAPFQATLQIRPTARVDLIDVRGKLRDEFGSEFTRYPKAFYISDHTTAGYLDQRLAKALDHDSNNIQDYLEVFRKLFPAGADYTHDKLHLRTELSEEQRAVEPLNADSHLAFMGSGMRSATSYELHGDEPVWFVELDGVHVGGTRYRRTTVVAYNGEEDVAQSQVQVPASSHSIDAQNLRDPQLGLIAQLEKLARKHQVSFGRFDVSLAMEENEAGLTVNEYETLLMAHDLRDVLKNPLRFVAQIGKEALQAPRAIPAKALNYAQYDAVQVFNRLMDQIGARRSFVERVVNRALALPVSHFLRMKRGISLPVLDRKGTGAGEIGWGVYQSPILVQWKGASASTRTLNVRLVRFV
;
A
#
# COMPACT_ATOMS: atom_id res chain seq x y z
N MET A 1 15.08 19.77 -6.24
CA MET A 1 15.63 18.46 -5.83
C MET A 1 14.93 18.01 -4.55
N PRO A 2 14.61 16.72 -4.37
CA PRO A 2 14.12 16.22 -3.08
C PRO A 2 15.15 16.54 -2.00
N LYS A 3 14.72 17.14 -0.91
CA LYS A 3 15.60 17.46 0.22
C LYS A 3 15.71 16.20 1.07
N ILE A 4 16.87 15.55 1.08
CA ILE A 4 17.11 14.43 1.99
C ILE A 4 17.28 15.04 3.39
N LEU A 5 16.22 15.01 4.20
CA LEU A 5 16.36 15.22 5.64
C LEU A 5 16.86 13.93 6.26
N VAL A 6 18.19 13.78 6.28
CA VAL A 6 18.84 12.66 6.95
C VAL A 6 18.68 12.85 8.45
N ASP A 7 17.74 12.12 9.05
CA ASP A 7 17.76 11.88 10.49
C ASP A 7 18.66 10.67 10.75
N ARG A 8 19.93 10.94 11.06
CA ARG A 8 20.98 9.95 11.35
C ARG A 8 20.79 9.49 12.80
N HIS A 9 20.40 8.24 13.00
CA HIS A 9 20.35 7.64 14.34
C HIS A 9 21.53 6.70 14.65
N THR A 10 22.40 6.40 13.67
CA THR A 10 23.60 5.59 13.89
C THR A 10 24.86 6.44 13.70
N GLU A 11 25.28 7.10 14.79
CA GLU A 11 26.63 7.68 14.90
C GLU A 11 27.71 6.59 15.01
N THR A 12 27.31 5.34 15.27
CA THR A 12 28.17 4.17 15.35
C THR A 12 28.16 3.40 14.04
N HIS A 13 29.32 2.92 13.59
CA HIS A 13 29.45 2.04 12.41
C HIS A 13 28.81 0.64 12.59
N GLU A 14 28.02 0.44 13.66
CA GLU A 14 27.35 -0.81 13.99
C GLU A 14 26.04 -0.98 13.19
N ALA A 15 25.65 -2.23 12.96
CA ALA A 15 24.40 -2.55 12.28
C ALA A 15 23.20 -2.38 13.24
N PRO A 16 22.01 -2.04 12.70
CA PRO A 16 21.72 -1.76 11.30
C PRO A 16 21.88 -0.29 10.92
N PHE A 17 22.16 -0.01 9.64
CA PHE A 17 22.08 1.36 9.10
C PHE A 17 20.63 1.81 9.03
N GLN A 18 20.38 3.07 9.35
CA GLN A 18 19.06 3.69 9.23
C GLN A 18 19.18 5.06 8.58
N ALA A 19 18.34 5.31 7.57
CA ALA A 19 18.18 6.63 7.00
C ALA A 19 16.70 6.93 6.76
N THR A 20 16.30 8.16 7.03
CA THR A 20 15.00 8.69 6.63
C THR A 20 15.19 9.69 5.50
N LEU A 21 14.35 9.60 4.48
CA LEU A 21 14.35 10.51 3.34
C LEU A 21 13.05 11.30 3.32
N GLN A 22 13.16 12.58 2.98
CA GLN A 22 12.04 13.38 2.52
C GLN A 22 12.06 13.45 0.99
N ILE A 23 10.95 13.06 0.39
CA ILE A 23 10.74 12.99 -1.04
C ILE A 23 9.66 14.01 -1.38
N ARG A 24 9.89 14.74 -2.46
CA ARG A 24 8.89 15.65 -3.03
C ARG A 24 8.55 15.13 -4.43
N PRO A 25 7.38 14.49 -4.61
CA PRO A 25 6.92 14.07 -5.92
C PRO A 25 6.78 15.25 -6.88
N THR A 26 6.93 14.97 -8.16
CA THR A 26 6.83 15.95 -9.26
C THR A 26 5.55 15.82 -10.08
N ALA A 27 4.83 14.71 -9.90
CA ALA A 27 3.54 14.42 -10.52
C ALA A 27 2.58 13.79 -9.51
N ARG A 28 1.30 13.65 -9.88
CA ARG A 28 0.33 12.91 -9.08
C ARG A 28 0.78 11.45 -8.89
N VAL A 29 1.17 10.81 -9.99
CA VAL A 29 1.79 9.48 -9.96
C VAL A 29 3.27 9.65 -10.27
N ASP A 30 4.13 9.18 -9.37
CA ASP A 30 5.58 9.35 -9.50
C ASP A 30 6.31 8.08 -9.03
N LEU A 31 7.46 7.80 -9.64
CA LEU A 31 8.33 6.69 -9.26
C LEU A 31 9.68 7.26 -8.87
N ILE A 32 10.03 7.15 -7.59
CA ILE A 32 11.29 7.65 -7.05
C ILE A 32 12.20 6.49 -6.68
N ASP A 33 13.36 6.37 -7.32
CA ASP A 33 14.37 5.37 -6.92
C ASP A 33 15.01 5.77 -5.58
N VAL A 34 14.57 5.12 -4.50
CA VAL A 34 15.08 5.37 -3.15
C VAL A 34 16.42 4.70 -2.93
N ARG A 35 16.64 3.52 -3.52
CA ARG A 35 17.93 2.82 -3.40
C ARG A 35 19.04 3.61 -4.08
N GLY A 36 18.79 4.11 -5.30
CA GLY A 36 19.74 4.97 -6.00
C GLY A 36 20.10 6.21 -5.18
N LYS A 37 19.11 6.90 -4.61
CA LYS A 37 19.34 8.06 -3.73
C LYS A 37 20.18 7.73 -2.50
N LEU A 38 19.92 6.60 -1.86
CA LEU A 38 20.71 6.15 -0.71
C LEU A 38 22.15 5.83 -1.10
N ARG A 39 22.37 5.16 -2.25
CA ARG A 39 23.72 4.90 -2.75
C ARG A 39 24.46 6.19 -3.08
N ASP A 40 23.80 7.13 -3.75
CA ASP A 40 24.43 8.39 -4.17
C ASP A 40 24.81 9.26 -2.94
N GLU A 41 23.99 9.24 -1.89
CA GLU A 41 24.21 10.03 -0.67
C GLU A 41 25.19 9.37 0.31
N PHE A 42 25.09 8.05 0.51
CA PHE A 42 25.81 7.33 1.59
C PHE A 42 26.90 6.37 1.09
N GLY A 43 26.96 6.09 -0.21
CA GLY A 43 27.96 5.20 -0.81
C GLY A 43 28.10 3.87 -0.06
N SER A 44 29.34 3.53 0.31
CA SER A 44 29.68 2.28 0.99
C SER A 44 29.01 2.08 2.35
N GLU A 45 28.59 3.16 3.03
CA GLU A 45 27.90 3.07 4.32
C GLU A 45 26.56 2.33 4.18
N PHE A 46 25.85 2.57 3.07
CA PHE A 46 24.62 1.87 2.72
C PHE A 46 24.90 0.59 1.90
N THR A 47 25.76 0.65 0.87
CA THR A 47 25.92 -0.47 -0.08
C THR A 47 26.64 -1.68 0.49
N ARG A 48 27.24 -1.59 1.68
CA ARG A 48 27.83 -2.75 2.37
C ARG A 48 26.80 -3.79 2.81
N TYR A 49 25.54 -3.40 2.95
CA TYR A 49 24.50 -4.28 3.47
C TYR A 49 23.83 -5.08 2.34
N PRO A 50 23.68 -6.41 2.50
CA PRO A 50 23.03 -7.27 1.51
C PRO A 50 21.50 -7.18 1.53
N LYS A 51 20.90 -6.54 2.55
CA LYS A 51 19.45 -6.44 2.70
C LYS A 51 19.04 -5.05 3.18
N ALA A 52 17.87 -4.61 2.75
CA ALA A 52 17.23 -3.42 3.31
C ALA A 52 15.72 -3.58 3.43
N PHE A 53 15.18 -2.96 4.46
CA PHE A 53 13.76 -2.88 4.75
C PHE A 53 13.29 -1.44 4.54
N TYR A 54 12.38 -1.28 3.58
CA TYR A 54 11.86 0.00 3.12
C TYR A 54 10.50 0.25 3.76
N ILE A 55 10.30 1.45 4.31
CA ILE A 55 9.14 1.81 5.13
C ILE A 55 8.58 3.15 4.65
N SER A 56 7.34 3.14 4.17
CA SER A 56 6.56 4.32 3.83
C SER A 56 5.66 4.70 4.99
N ASP A 57 5.55 6.00 5.26
CA ASP A 57 4.62 6.56 6.26
C ASP A 57 3.29 7.02 5.64
N HIS A 58 2.99 6.62 4.41
CA HIS A 58 1.83 7.13 3.65
C HIS A 58 0.84 6.02 3.32
N THR A 59 -0.39 6.42 3.07
CA THR A 59 -1.54 5.55 2.78
C THR A 59 -1.84 5.49 1.28
N THR A 60 -1.30 6.42 0.50
CA THR A 60 -1.38 6.51 -0.97
C THR A 60 -0.02 6.43 -1.65
N ALA A 61 1.03 6.08 -0.91
CA ALA A 61 2.37 5.90 -1.45
C ALA A 61 3.15 4.83 -0.68
N GLY A 62 3.99 4.06 -1.37
CA GLY A 62 4.72 2.94 -0.76
C GLY A 62 5.53 2.14 -1.77
N TYR A 63 5.62 0.84 -1.55
CA TYR A 63 6.54 -0.03 -2.28
C TYR A 63 5.83 -1.24 -2.89
N LEU A 64 6.40 -1.78 -3.96
CA LEU A 64 6.06 -3.13 -4.41
C LEU A 64 6.88 -4.14 -3.60
N ASP A 65 6.34 -5.35 -3.35
CA ASP A 65 7.20 -6.41 -2.83
C ASP A 65 8.26 -6.83 -3.87
N GLN A 66 9.41 -7.31 -3.41
CA GLN A 66 10.53 -7.62 -4.31
C GLN A 66 10.17 -8.64 -5.39
N ARG A 67 9.25 -9.58 -5.11
CA ARG A 67 8.79 -10.54 -6.11
C ARG A 67 8.03 -9.85 -7.23
N LEU A 68 7.14 -8.92 -6.90
CA LEU A 68 6.42 -8.12 -7.89
C LEU A 68 7.35 -7.17 -8.65
N ALA A 69 8.30 -6.52 -7.98
CA ALA A 69 9.29 -5.68 -8.64
C ALA A 69 10.16 -6.49 -9.63
N LYS A 70 10.65 -7.67 -9.24
CA LYS A 70 11.35 -8.61 -10.13
C LYS A 70 10.47 -9.07 -11.29
N ALA A 71 9.19 -9.37 -11.02
CA ALA A 71 8.21 -9.71 -12.04
C ALA A 71 7.81 -8.52 -12.94
N LEU A 72 8.31 -7.31 -12.68
CA LEU A 72 8.18 -6.14 -13.53
C LEU A 72 9.56 -5.67 -14.04
N ASP A 73 10.59 -6.51 -13.87
CA ASP A 73 11.99 -6.28 -14.26
C ASP A 73 12.63 -5.05 -13.61
N HIS A 74 12.08 -4.58 -12.48
CA HIS A 74 12.46 -3.31 -11.85
C HIS A 74 12.37 -2.08 -12.78
N ASP A 75 11.79 -2.22 -13.97
CA ASP A 75 11.70 -1.17 -14.99
C ASP A 75 10.56 -0.22 -14.65
N SER A 76 10.86 1.08 -14.65
CA SER A 76 9.89 2.12 -14.30
C SER A 76 8.71 2.14 -15.27
N ASN A 77 8.91 1.85 -16.57
CA ASN A 77 7.82 1.82 -17.53
C ASN A 77 6.88 0.63 -17.28
N ASN A 78 7.42 -0.57 -17.06
CA ASN A 78 6.62 -1.75 -16.71
C ASN A 78 5.80 -1.52 -15.42
N ILE A 79 6.39 -0.84 -14.42
CA ILE A 79 5.70 -0.49 -13.18
C ILE A 79 4.59 0.53 -13.45
N GLN A 80 4.84 1.56 -14.26
CA GLN A 80 3.81 2.53 -14.64
C GLN A 80 2.65 1.86 -15.38
N ASP A 81 2.93 1.00 -16.36
CA ASP A 81 1.92 0.25 -17.10
C ASP A 81 1.09 -0.66 -16.17
N TYR A 82 1.74 -1.30 -15.19
CA TYR A 82 1.07 -2.08 -14.16
C TYR A 82 0.13 -1.23 -13.29
N LEU A 83 0.60 -0.08 -12.81
CA LEU A 83 -0.19 0.84 -11.98
C LEU A 83 -1.36 1.43 -12.76
N GLU A 84 -1.19 1.68 -14.06
CA GLU A 84 -2.22 2.23 -14.94
C GLU A 84 -3.46 1.34 -15.03
N VAL A 85 -3.31 0.02 -14.90
CA VAL A 85 -4.46 -0.91 -14.79
C VAL A 85 -5.35 -0.53 -13.62
N PHE A 86 -4.76 -0.31 -12.44
CA PHE A 86 -5.50 0.02 -11.22
C PHE A 86 -6.04 1.44 -11.23
N ARG A 87 -5.36 2.37 -11.89
CA ARG A 87 -5.87 3.75 -12.08
C ARG A 87 -7.06 3.80 -13.03
N LYS A 88 -7.11 2.92 -14.02
CA LYS A 88 -8.26 2.79 -14.91
C LYS A 88 -9.43 2.11 -14.24
N LEU A 89 -9.14 1.18 -13.34
CA LEU A 89 -10.12 0.49 -12.51
C LEU A 89 -10.71 1.40 -11.42
N PHE A 90 -9.86 2.25 -10.82
CA PHE A 90 -10.21 3.27 -9.84
C PHE A 90 -9.88 4.66 -10.42
N PRO A 91 -10.72 5.15 -11.34
CA PRO A 91 -10.45 6.43 -11.99
C PRO A 91 -10.65 7.60 -11.03
N ALA A 92 -9.67 8.50 -11.02
CA ALA A 92 -9.70 9.72 -10.23
C ALA A 92 -10.98 10.53 -10.44
N GLY A 93 -11.56 11.02 -9.35
CA GLY A 93 -12.75 11.88 -9.38
C GLY A 93 -14.05 11.15 -9.76
N ALA A 94 -14.08 9.81 -9.72
CA ALA A 94 -15.35 9.09 -9.71
C ALA A 94 -16.16 9.43 -8.45
N ASP A 95 -17.44 9.04 -8.40
CA ASP A 95 -18.37 9.30 -7.29
C ASP A 95 -18.03 8.49 -6.01
N TYR A 96 -16.80 8.64 -5.50
CA TYR A 96 -16.33 8.07 -4.25
C TYR A 96 -16.99 8.79 -3.07
N THR A 97 -17.38 8.01 -2.06
CA THR A 97 -17.99 8.56 -0.85
C THR A 97 -16.94 9.25 0.02
N HIS A 98 -15.72 8.71 0.09
CA HIS A 98 -14.57 9.31 0.77
C HIS A 98 -14.28 10.74 0.26
N ASP A 99 -14.49 10.99 -1.04
CA ASP A 99 -14.22 12.29 -1.65
C ASP A 99 -15.38 13.30 -1.42
N LYS A 100 -16.49 12.87 -0.79
CA LYS A 100 -17.61 13.76 -0.41
C LYS A 100 -17.28 14.46 0.91
N LEU A 101 -16.42 15.48 0.84
CA LEU A 101 -15.88 16.19 2.00
C LEU A 101 -16.94 16.75 2.98
N HIS A 102 -18.15 17.05 2.51
CA HIS A 102 -19.26 17.47 3.36
C HIS A 102 -19.78 16.38 4.30
N LEU A 103 -19.48 15.10 4.03
CA LEU A 103 -19.79 13.95 4.89
C LEU A 103 -18.66 13.68 5.90
N ARG A 104 -17.47 14.28 5.75
CA ARG A 104 -16.31 14.08 6.61
C ARG A 104 -16.36 14.97 7.85
N THR A 105 -17.08 14.51 8.87
CA THR A 105 -17.34 15.26 10.11
C THR A 105 -16.11 15.47 10.99
N GLU A 106 -15.05 14.69 10.77
CA GLU A 106 -13.77 14.77 11.47
C GLU A 106 -12.87 15.92 10.99
N LEU A 107 -13.18 16.52 9.84
CA LEU A 107 -12.44 17.64 9.26
C LEU A 107 -13.11 18.98 9.59
N SER A 108 -12.31 19.99 9.95
CA SER A 108 -12.75 21.39 10.00
C SER A 108 -13.04 21.94 8.60
N GLU A 109 -13.72 23.09 8.50
CA GLU A 109 -13.98 23.73 7.20
C GLU A 109 -12.69 24.11 6.47
N GLU A 110 -11.68 24.59 7.19
CA GLU A 110 -10.37 24.92 6.65
C GLU A 110 -9.64 23.67 6.14
N GLN A 111 -9.75 22.54 6.87
CA GLN A 111 -9.17 21.26 6.42
C GLN A 111 -9.88 20.75 5.17
N ARG A 112 -11.22 20.79 5.12
CA ARG A 112 -11.99 20.38 3.94
C ARG A 112 -11.64 21.21 2.70
N ALA A 113 -11.31 22.48 2.84
CA ALA A 113 -10.97 23.33 1.69
C ALA A 113 -9.69 22.89 0.96
N VAL A 114 -8.78 22.20 1.66
CA VAL A 114 -7.48 21.77 1.11
C VAL A 114 -7.34 20.25 1.03
N GLU A 115 -8.36 19.51 1.47
CA GLU A 115 -8.32 18.06 1.53
C GLU A 115 -8.24 17.48 0.09
N PRO A 116 -7.26 16.59 -0.17
CA PRO A 116 -7.15 15.84 -1.41
C PRO A 116 -8.39 14.97 -1.67
N LEU A 117 -8.82 14.90 -2.93
CA LEU A 117 -9.79 13.90 -3.40
C LEU A 117 -8.99 12.72 -3.96
N ASN A 118 -8.77 11.70 -3.13
CA ASN A 118 -7.77 10.66 -3.39
C ASN A 118 -8.24 9.24 -3.04
N ALA A 119 -9.55 9.01 -2.90
CA ALA A 119 -10.11 7.67 -2.68
C ALA A 119 -9.60 6.66 -3.72
N ASP A 120 -9.49 7.10 -4.98
CA ASP A 120 -8.92 6.35 -6.09
C ASP A 120 -7.52 5.81 -5.78
N SER A 121 -6.69 6.64 -5.14
CA SER A 121 -5.28 6.35 -4.84
C SER A 121 -5.17 5.37 -3.68
N HIS A 122 -6.04 5.45 -2.68
CA HIS A 122 -6.14 4.45 -1.62
C HIS A 122 -6.56 3.08 -2.17
N LEU A 123 -7.58 3.05 -3.02
CA LEU A 123 -8.06 1.81 -3.65
C LEU A 123 -7.02 1.22 -4.60
N ALA A 124 -6.31 2.05 -5.37
CA ALA A 124 -5.23 1.62 -6.24
C ALA A 124 -4.05 1.07 -5.43
N PHE A 125 -3.67 1.69 -4.31
CA PHE A 125 -2.66 1.18 -3.40
C PHE A 125 -3.00 -0.24 -2.91
N MET A 126 -4.22 -0.42 -2.39
CA MET A 126 -4.69 -1.71 -1.87
C MET A 126 -4.84 -2.76 -2.99
N GLY A 127 -5.49 -2.39 -4.09
CA GLY A 127 -5.80 -3.29 -5.20
C GLY A 127 -4.56 -3.78 -5.95
N SER A 128 -3.56 -2.90 -6.13
CA SER A 128 -2.29 -3.23 -6.78
C SER A 128 -1.36 -4.08 -5.91
N GLY A 129 -1.72 -4.30 -4.64
CA GLY A 129 -0.91 -5.07 -3.70
C GLY A 129 0.39 -4.37 -3.30
N MET A 130 0.40 -3.03 -3.32
CA MET A 130 1.46 -2.24 -2.72
C MET A 130 1.55 -2.47 -1.21
N ARG A 131 2.70 -2.13 -0.63
CA ARG A 131 3.02 -2.33 0.78
C ARG A 131 3.53 -1.03 1.39
N SER A 132 3.14 -0.77 2.63
CA SER A 132 3.76 0.28 3.44
C SER A 132 5.19 -0.10 3.80
N ALA A 133 5.46 -1.37 4.10
CA ALA A 133 6.80 -1.85 4.42
C ALA A 133 7.15 -3.17 3.74
N THR A 134 8.39 -3.31 3.27
CA THR A 134 8.86 -4.51 2.57
C THR A 134 10.38 -4.66 2.57
N SER A 135 10.86 -5.90 2.64
CA SER A 135 12.29 -6.22 2.57
C SER A 135 12.71 -6.55 1.16
N TYR A 136 13.92 -6.11 0.81
CA TYR A 136 14.62 -6.44 -0.40
C TYR A 136 15.97 -7.04 -0.07
N GLU A 137 16.33 -8.11 -0.76
CA GLU A 137 17.74 -8.47 -0.92
C GLU A 137 18.37 -7.53 -1.95
N LEU A 138 19.45 -6.87 -1.58
CA LEU A 138 20.14 -5.88 -2.38
C LEU A 138 21.22 -6.58 -3.21
N HIS A 139 20.93 -6.82 -4.48
CA HIS A 139 21.88 -7.34 -5.47
C HIS A 139 22.08 -6.33 -6.59
N GLY A 140 23.30 -6.25 -7.14
CA GLY A 140 23.64 -5.35 -8.25
C GLY A 140 23.22 -3.90 -8.02
N ASP A 141 22.74 -3.24 -9.07
CA ASP A 141 22.25 -1.86 -9.05
C ASP A 141 20.72 -1.74 -9.26
N GLU A 142 19.97 -2.83 -9.06
CA GLU A 142 18.51 -2.86 -9.22
C GLU A 142 17.81 -1.76 -8.40
N PRO A 143 16.96 -0.91 -9.01
CA PRO A 143 16.30 0.17 -8.28
C PRO A 143 15.22 -0.36 -7.33
N VAL A 144 14.96 0.42 -6.28
CA VAL A 144 13.79 0.21 -5.40
C VAL A 144 12.93 1.46 -5.46
N TRP A 145 11.82 1.33 -6.17
CA TRP A 145 10.89 2.42 -6.45
C TRP A 145 9.95 2.66 -5.28
N PHE A 146 10.01 3.87 -4.73
CA PHE A 146 8.90 4.45 -3.98
C PHE A 146 7.85 4.94 -4.97
N VAL A 147 6.70 4.30 -4.92
CA VAL A 147 5.55 4.56 -5.79
C VAL A 147 4.63 5.54 -5.09
N GLU A 148 4.45 6.72 -5.69
CA GLU A 148 3.50 7.73 -5.29
C GLU A 148 2.25 7.64 -6.19
N LEU A 149 1.05 7.72 -5.60
CA LEU A 149 -0.21 7.74 -6.35
C LEU A 149 -0.97 9.07 -6.24
N ASP A 150 -0.61 9.93 -5.29
CA ASP A 150 -1.29 11.18 -4.98
C ASP A 150 -0.33 12.33 -4.62
N GLY A 151 0.77 12.47 -5.37
CA GLY A 151 1.88 13.36 -5.04
C GLY A 151 1.60 14.84 -5.25
N VAL A 152 1.20 15.21 -6.47
CA VAL A 152 0.75 16.56 -6.84
C VAL A 152 -0.77 16.55 -7.03
N HIS A 153 -1.48 17.40 -6.29
CA HIS A 153 -2.93 17.57 -6.35
C HIS A 153 -3.31 19.06 -6.41
N VAL A 154 -4.60 19.37 -6.51
CA VAL A 154 -5.11 20.75 -6.62
C VAL A 154 -4.65 21.64 -5.45
N GLY A 155 -4.53 21.06 -4.25
CA GLY A 155 -4.05 21.74 -3.04
C GLY A 155 -2.52 21.90 -2.94
N GLY A 156 -1.75 21.38 -3.90
CA GLY A 156 -0.30 21.58 -3.99
C GLY A 156 0.50 20.28 -4.13
N THR A 157 1.78 20.36 -3.75
CA THR A 157 2.71 19.22 -3.78
C THR A 157 2.91 18.68 -2.37
N ARG A 158 2.76 17.37 -2.21
CA ARG A 158 3.00 16.71 -0.93
C ARG A 158 4.48 16.49 -0.65
N TYR A 159 4.79 16.35 0.64
CA TYR A 159 6.08 15.88 1.11
C TYR A 159 5.91 14.48 1.68
N ARG A 160 6.75 13.55 1.24
CA ARG A 160 6.71 12.14 1.61
C ARG A 160 7.92 11.78 2.43
N ARG A 161 7.68 11.22 3.60
CA ARG A 161 8.71 10.58 4.42
C ARG A 161 8.78 9.08 4.16
N THR A 162 9.98 8.55 3.99
CA THR A 162 10.25 7.11 3.99
C THR A 162 11.51 6.81 4.78
N THR A 163 11.51 5.70 5.52
CA THR A 163 12.66 5.22 6.28
C THR A 163 13.18 3.92 5.67
N VAL A 164 14.50 3.76 5.62
CA VAL A 164 15.16 2.54 5.17
C VAL A 164 16.09 2.06 6.27
N VAL A 165 15.98 0.77 6.59
CA VAL A 165 16.87 0.07 7.53
C VAL A 165 17.64 -0.99 6.77
N ALA A 166 18.96 -0.88 6.69
CA ALA A 166 19.83 -1.82 5.99
C ALA A 166 20.61 -2.69 6.99
N TYR A 167 20.70 -3.99 6.72
CA TYR A 167 21.16 -5.01 7.67
C TYR A 167 21.81 -6.19 6.96
N ASN A 168 22.55 -7.01 7.72
CA ASN A 168 23.28 -8.16 7.21
C ASN A 168 22.43 -9.44 7.22
N GLY A 169 21.64 -9.62 8.28
CA GLY A 169 20.89 -10.83 8.53
C GLY A 169 19.54 -10.60 9.19
N GLU A 170 18.75 -11.67 9.24
CA GLU A 170 17.48 -11.71 9.93
C GLU A 170 17.50 -12.86 10.93
N GLU A 171 17.02 -12.59 12.14
CA GLU A 171 16.82 -13.60 13.18
C GLU A 171 15.32 -13.71 13.51
N ASP A 172 14.76 -14.91 13.43
CA ASP A 172 13.40 -15.18 13.92
C ASP A 172 13.43 -15.28 15.45
N VAL A 173 12.91 -14.25 16.14
CA VAL A 173 13.07 -14.11 17.60
C VAL A 173 11.88 -14.66 18.37
N ALA A 174 10.67 -14.53 17.80
CA ALA A 174 9.46 -15.06 18.40
C ALA A 174 8.38 -15.34 17.35
N GLN A 175 7.52 -16.29 17.65
CA GLN A 175 6.31 -16.58 16.89
C GLN A 175 5.13 -16.74 17.83
N SER A 176 3.96 -16.30 17.41
CA SER A 176 2.71 -16.49 18.13
C SER A 176 1.52 -16.55 17.19
N GLN A 177 0.40 -17.05 17.69
CA GLN A 177 -0.90 -16.91 17.06
C GLN A 177 -1.76 -15.95 17.88
N VAL A 178 -2.44 -15.05 17.19
CA VAL A 178 -3.37 -14.09 17.79
C VAL A 178 -4.72 -14.27 17.13
N GLN A 179 -5.77 -14.34 17.94
CA GLN A 179 -7.14 -14.34 17.45
C GLN A 179 -7.70 -12.93 17.52
N VAL A 180 -8.30 -12.47 16.44
CA VAL A 180 -9.07 -11.22 16.40
C VAL A 180 -10.54 -11.56 16.16
N PRO A 181 -11.51 -10.85 16.75
CA PRO A 181 -12.92 -11.03 16.43
C PRO A 181 -13.16 -10.95 14.92
N ALA A 182 -14.00 -11.83 14.41
CA ALA A 182 -14.50 -11.73 13.05
C ALA A 182 -15.64 -10.70 13.02
N SER A 183 -15.74 -9.94 11.94
CA SER A 183 -16.90 -9.08 11.73
C SER A 183 -18.15 -9.94 11.55
N SER A 184 -19.27 -9.47 12.12
CA SER A 184 -20.61 -10.05 11.91
C SER A 184 -21.14 -9.81 10.49
N HIS A 185 -20.56 -8.86 9.75
CA HIS A 185 -20.92 -8.57 8.37
C HIS A 185 -20.08 -9.41 7.40
N SER A 186 -20.72 -9.93 6.34
CA SER A 186 -20.02 -10.75 5.34
C SER A 186 -18.91 -9.99 4.61
N ILE A 187 -19.11 -8.70 4.34
CA ILE A 187 -18.11 -7.81 3.74
C ILE A 187 -17.90 -6.66 4.71
N ASP A 188 -16.67 -6.52 5.21
CA ASP A 188 -16.30 -5.51 6.20
C ASP A 188 -14.80 -5.26 6.23
N ALA A 189 -14.37 -4.17 6.88
CA ALA A 189 -12.97 -3.88 7.16
C ALA A 189 -12.82 -3.52 8.64
N GLN A 190 -11.88 -4.18 9.33
CA GLN A 190 -11.63 -3.97 10.76
C GLN A 190 -10.29 -3.26 10.98
N ASN A 191 -10.32 -2.23 11.82
CA ASN A 191 -9.14 -1.50 12.26
C ASN A 191 -8.34 -2.33 13.28
N LEU A 192 -7.22 -2.93 12.88
CA LEU A 192 -6.41 -3.73 13.79
C LEU A 192 -5.59 -2.89 14.80
N ARG A 193 -5.63 -1.55 14.69
CA ARG A 193 -5.13 -0.63 15.73
C ARG A 193 -6.14 -0.34 16.83
N ASP A 194 -7.40 -0.78 16.70
CA ASP A 194 -8.38 -0.57 17.75
C ASP A 194 -7.87 -1.17 19.08
N PRO A 195 -7.69 -0.36 20.14
CA PRO A 195 -7.21 -0.83 21.43
C PRO A 195 -8.05 -1.97 22.02
N GLN A 196 -9.35 -2.04 21.70
CA GLN A 196 -10.25 -3.09 22.16
C GLN A 196 -9.86 -4.47 21.63
N LEU A 197 -9.18 -4.54 20.47
CA LEU A 197 -8.67 -5.79 19.91
C LEU A 197 -7.38 -6.25 20.59
N GLY A 198 -6.67 -5.35 21.28
CA GLY A 198 -5.44 -5.65 22.02
C GLY A 198 -4.24 -6.12 21.18
N LEU A 199 -4.37 -6.24 19.85
CA LEU A 199 -3.32 -6.76 18.97
C LEU A 199 -2.02 -5.96 19.10
N ILE A 200 -2.09 -4.63 18.93
CA ILE A 200 -0.90 -3.76 18.95
C ILE A 200 -0.18 -3.84 20.30
N ALA A 201 -0.92 -3.79 21.40
CA ALA A 201 -0.36 -3.92 22.75
C ALA A 201 0.36 -5.26 22.95
N GLN A 202 -0.17 -6.36 22.39
CA GLN A 202 0.48 -7.67 22.42
C GLN A 202 1.77 -7.68 21.59
N LEU A 203 1.76 -7.12 20.37
CA LEU A 203 2.94 -7.02 19.52
C LEU A 203 4.04 -6.20 20.19
N GLU A 204 3.72 -5.01 20.68
CA GLU A 204 4.71 -4.17 21.37
C GLU A 204 5.28 -4.84 22.63
N LYS A 205 4.44 -5.55 23.40
CA LYS A 205 4.92 -6.34 24.54
C LYS A 205 5.89 -7.43 24.09
N LEU A 206 5.66 -8.07 22.94
CA LEU A 206 6.56 -9.07 22.37
C LEU A 206 7.89 -8.44 21.94
N ALA A 207 7.88 -7.29 21.24
CA ALA A 207 9.10 -6.56 20.87
C ALA A 207 9.92 -6.16 22.10
N ARG A 208 9.28 -5.60 23.14
CA ARG A 208 9.93 -5.22 24.39
C ARG A 208 10.52 -6.42 25.13
N LYS A 209 9.76 -7.52 25.26
CA LYS A 209 10.21 -8.76 25.92
C LYS A 209 11.49 -9.30 25.28
N HIS A 210 11.59 -9.22 23.96
CA HIS A 210 12.70 -9.76 23.19
C HIS A 210 13.77 -8.71 22.83
N GLN A 211 13.65 -7.49 23.36
CA GLN A 211 14.61 -6.39 23.19
C GLN A 211 14.97 -6.17 21.71
N VAL A 212 13.95 -6.12 20.85
CA VAL A 212 14.16 -5.87 19.42
C VAL A 212 14.12 -4.35 19.18
N SER A 213 15.28 -3.76 18.91
CA SER A 213 15.41 -2.34 18.55
C SER A 213 15.06 -2.08 17.09
N PHE A 214 15.58 -2.95 16.20
CA PHE A 214 15.34 -2.89 14.76
C PHE A 214 14.88 -4.24 14.24
N GLY A 215 13.77 -4.23 13.51
CA GLY A 215 13.17 -5.46 13.03
C GLY A 215 11.83 -5.23 12.35
N ARG A 216 11.02 -6.29 12.32
CA ARG A 216 9.63 -6.23 11.89
C ARG A 216 8.79 -7.33 12.51
N PHE A 217 7.50 -7.09 12.61
CA PHE A 217 6.50 -8.15 12.69
C PHE A 217 6.06 -8.54 11.29
N ASP A 218 6.17 -9.82 10.94
CA ASP A 218 5.43 -10.40 9.83
C ASP A 218 4.10 -10.92 10.39
N VAL A 219 2.99 -10.27 10.01
CA VAL A 219 1.63 -10.64 10.42
C VAL A 219 0.93 -11.23 9.21
N SER A 220 0.40 -12.44 9.34
CA SER A 220 -0.26 -13.15 8.25
C SER A 220 -1.52 -13.86 8.71
N LEU A 221 -2.48 -14.00 7.80
CA LEU A 221 -3.66 -14.83 7.99
C LEU A 221 -3.26 -16.31 8.05
N ALA A 222 -3.81 -17.05 9.00
CA ALA A 222 -3.66 -18.51 9.07
C ALA A 222 -4.16 -19.16 7.77
N MET A 223 -3.67 -20.36 7.44
CA MET A 223 -3.89 -20.98 6.12
C MET A 223 -5.37 -21.21 5.81
N GLU A 224 -6.18 -21.37 6.86
CA GLU A 224 -7.61 -21.61 6.82
C GLU A 224 -8.39 -20.33 6.48
N GLU A 225 -7.81 -19.15 6.73
CA GLU A 225 -8.42 -17.84 6.55
C GLU A 225 -8.35 -17.36 5.10
N ASN A 226 -9.12 -18.00 4.22
CA ASN A 226 -9.10 -17.72 2.77
C ASN A 226 -10.09 -16.65 2.31
N GLU A 227 -10.89 -16.13 3.24
CA GLU A 227 -12.00 -15.21 2.99
C GLU A 227 -11.73 -13.80 3.55
N ALA A 228 -10.46 -13.51 3.82
CA ALA A 228 -9.98 -12.24 4.31
C ALA A 228 -8.60 -11.91 3.73
N GLY A 229 -8.24 -10.63 3.83
CA GLY A 229 -6.96 -10.07 3.45
C GLY A 229 -6.48 -9.04 4.45
N LEU A 230 -5.21 -8.67 4.34
CA LEU A 230 -4.55 -7.69 5.18
C LEU A 230 -3.94 -6.60 4.31
N THR A 231 -4.05 -5.36 4.77
CA THR A 231 -3.38 -4.19 4.20
C THR A 231 -2.96 -3.24 5.31
N VAL A 232 -2.06 -2.30 4.99
CA VAL A 232 -1.78 -1.15 5.84
C VAL A 232 -2.17 0.08 5.05
N ASN A 233 -3.21 0.76 5.50
CA ASN A 233 -3.75 1.94 4.82
C ASN A 233 -4.44 2.87 5.83
N GLU A 234 -5.12 3.90 5.36
CA GLU A 234 -5.95 4.75 6.20
C GLU A 234 -7.22 4.00 6.57
N TYR A 235 -7.53 3.99 7.87
CA TYR A 235 -8.84 3.55 8.34
C TYR A 235 -9.75 4.77 8.48
N GLU A 236 -10.31 5.19 7.35
CA GLU A 236 -11.35 6.22 7.27
C GLU A 236 -12.70 5.52 6.99
N THR A 237 -13.76 5.96 7.67
CA THR A 237 -15.05 5.26 7.68
C THR A 237 -15.72 5.26 6.31
N LEU A 238 -15.74 6.37 5.59
CA LEU A 238 -16.35 6.45 4.25
C LEU A 238 -15.59 5.58 3.25
N LEU A 239 -14.26 5.60 3.28
CA LEU A 239 -13.41 4.76 2.43
C LEU A 239 -13.63 3.27 2.72
N MET A 240 -13.67 2.87 3.99
CA MET A 240 -13.80 1.47 4.39
C MET A 240 -15.22 0.94 4.23
N ALA A 241 -16.22 1.65 4.75
CA ALA A 241 -17.61 1.19 4.83
C ALA A 241 -18.38 1.37 3.52
N HIS A 242 -17.96 2.29 2.65
CA HIS A 242 -18.61 2.55 1.37
C HIS A 242 -17.72 2.16 0.19
N ASP A 243 -16.62 2.87 -0.05
CA ASP A 243 -15.89 2.74 -1.32
C ASP A 243 -15.23 1.36 -1.48
N LEU A 244 -14.46 0.92 -0.48
CA LEU A 244 -13.84 -0.41 -0.48
C LEU A 244 -14.90 -1.51 -0.51
N ARG A 245 -15.97 -1.36 0.29
CA ARG A 245 -17.09 -2.31 0.32
C ARG A 245 -17.76 -2.44 -1.05
N ASP A 246 -17.93 -1.32 -1.75
CA ASP A 246 -18.51 -1.29 -3.08
C ASP A 246 -17.60 -1.96 -4.12
N VAL A 247 -16.28 -1.75 -4.03
CA VAL A 247 -15.30 -2.46 -4.87
C VAL A 247 -15.34 -3.97 -4.60
N LEU A 248 -15.42 -4.40 -3.34
CA LEU A 248 -15.49 -5.82 -2.99
C LEU A 248 -16.76 -6.50 -3.52
N LYS A 249 -17.86 -5.76 -3.65
CA LYS A 249 -19.10 -6.26 -4.25
C LYS A 249 -19.07 -6.25 -5.77
N ASN A 250 -18.57 -5.17 -6.36
CA ASN A 250 -18.48 -4.98 -7.80
C ASN A 250 -17.21 -4.18 -8.14
N PRO A 251 -16.13 -4.85 -8.54
CA PRO A 251 -14.86 -4.17 -8.76
C PRO A 251 -14.86 -3.19 -9.94
N LEU A 252 -15.78 -3.36 -10.90
CA LEU A 252 -15.92 -2.49 -12.07
C LEU A 252 -16.91 -1.34 -11.84
N ARG A 253 -17.43 -1.17 -10.62
CA ARG A 253 -18.46 -0.16 -10.30
C ARG A 253 -18.06 1.24 -10.76
N PHE A 254 -16.85 1.70 -10.42
CA PHE A 254 -16.41 3.07 -10.70
C PHE A 254 -16.15 3.29 -12.19
N VAL A 255 -15.69 2.26 -12.91
CA VAL A 255 -15.59 2.28 -14.38
C VAL A 255 -16.96 2.42 -15.03
N ALA A 256 -17.95 1.65 -14.55
CA ALA A 256 -19.32 1.70 -15.06
C ALA A 256 -19.98 3.06 -14.78
N GLN A 257 -19.69 3.68 -13.65
CA GLN A 257 -20.23 4.98 -13.27
C GLN A 257 -19.74 6.11 -14.19
N ILE A 258 -18.43 6.18 -14.46
CA ILE A 258 -17.89 7.15 -15.42
C ILE A 258 -18.48 6.95 -16.81
N GLY A 259 -18.67 5.69 -17.24
CA GLY A 259 -19.33 5.39 -18.50
C GLY A 259 -20.75 5.98 -18.59
N LYS A 260 -21.52 5.92 -17.50
CA LYS A 260 -22.88 6.52 -17.43
C LYS A 260 -22.85 8.06 -17.47
N GLU A 261 -21.95 8.69 -16.74
CA GLU A 261 -21.84 10.15 -16.69
C GLU A 261 -21.37 10.74 -18.03
N ALA A 262 -20.42 10.07 -18.68
CA ALA A 262 -19.96 10.36 -20.04
C ALA A 262 -21.11 10.38 -21.07
N LEU A 263 -22.10 9.50 -20.90
CA LEU A 263 -23.28 9.42 -21.77
C LEU A 263 -24.28 10.55 -21.54
N GLN A 264 -24.32 11.09 -20.32
CA GLN A 264 -25.18 12.21 -19.96
C GLN A 264 -24.58 13.56 -20.39
N ALA A 265 -23.27 13.63 -20.68
CA ALA A 265 -22.56 14.82 -21.16
C ALA A 265 -21.75 14.58 -22.47
N PRO A 266 -22.40 14.26 -23.59
CA PRO A 266 -21.75 13.77 -24.82
C PRO A 266 -20.85 14.79 -25.55
N ARG A 267 -20.92 16.08 -25.22
CA ARG A 267 -20.18 17.15 -25.91
C ARG A 267 -18.68 17.20 -25.57
N ALA A 268 -18.23 16.49 -24.54
CA ALA A 268 -16.83 16.47 -24.10
C ALA A 268 -16.02 15.27 -24.63
N ILE A 269 -16.64 14.38 -25.43
CA ILE A 269 -16.08 13.05 -25.73
C ILE A 269 -16.09 12.79 -27.26
N PRO A 270 -15.01 12.27 -27.85
CA PRO A 270 -14.99 11.86 -29.26
C PRO A 270 -16.11 10.86 -29.57
N ALA A 271 -16.87 11.08 -30.64
CA ALA A 271 -18.09 10.32 -31.00
C ALA A 271 -17.91 8.79 -31.03
N LYS A 272 -16.69 8.29 -31.24
CA LYS A 272 -16.37 6.85 -31.22
C LYS A 272 -16.39 6.22 -29.84
N ALA A 273 -16.32 6.97 -28.74
CA ALA A 273 -16.33 6.43 -27.37
C ALA A 273 -17.75 6.32 -26.77
N LEU A 274 -18.71 7.10 -27.26
CA LEU A 274 -20.11 7.13 -26.78
C LEU A 274 -20.90 5.85 -27.09
N ASN A 275 -20.67 5.24 -28.26
CA ASN A 275 -21.42 4.04 -28.69
C ASN A 275 -21.08 2.76 -27.90
N TYR A 276 -20.11 2.81 -27.00
CA TYR A 276 -19.52 1.61 -26.39
C TYR A 276 -19.58 1.58 -24.87
N ALA A 277 -19.64 2.74 -24.21
CA ALA A 277 -19.77 2.82 -22.75
C ALA A 277 -21.17 2.40 -22.25
N GLN A 278 -22.16 2.32 -23.13
CA GLN A 278 -23.57 2.11 -22.77
C GLN A 278 -23.88 0.74 -22.17
N TYR A 279 -23.10 -0.31 -22.45
CA TYR A 279 -23.60 -1.67 -22.19
C TYR A 279 -22.62 -2.69 -21.61
N ASP A 280 -21.32 -2.41 -21.50
CA ASP A 280 -20.42 -3.44 -21.00
C ASP A 280 -19.13 -2.89 -20.37
N ALA A 281 -19.13 -2.77 -19.04
CA ALA A 281 -17.94 -2.41 -18.26
C ALA A 281 -16.79 -3.40 -18.48
N VAL A 282 -17.10 -4.67 -18.80
CA VAL A 282 -16.09 -5.68 -19.13
C VAL A 282 -15.47 -5.37 -20.49
N GLN A 283 -16.21 -4.89 -21.49
CA GLN A 283 -15.62 -4.45 -22.77
C GLN A 283 -14.84 -3.14 -22.67
N VAL A 284 -15.25 -2.23 -21.78
CA VAL A 284 -14.46 -1.02 -21.48
C VAL A 284 -13.14 -1.45 -20.84
N PHE A 285 -13.19 -2.30 -19.82
CA PHE A 285 -12.02 -2.85 -19.16
C PHE A 285 -11.12 -3.66 -20.11
N ASN A 286 -11.69 -4.55 -20.93
CA ASN A 286 -10.93 -5.36 -21.89
C ASN A 286 -10.23 -4.50 -22.93
N ARG A 287 -10.87 -3.45 -23.47
CA ARG A 287 -10.17 -2.51 -24.38
C ARG A 287 -9.10 -1.68 -23.68
N LEU A 288 -9.36 -1.31 -22.43
CA LEU A 288 -8.37 -0.62 -21.61
C LEU A 288 -7.16 -1.52 -21.35
N MET A 289 -7.40 -2.83 -21.19
CA MET A 289 -6.38 -3.88 -21.12
C MET A 289 -5.69 -4.09 -22.46
N ASP A 290 -6.39 -4.13 -23.58
CA ASP A 290 -5.81 -4.26 -24.93
C ASP A 290 -4.86 -3.09 -25.24
N GLN A 291 -5.19 -1.87 -24.82
CA GLN A 291 -4.33 -0.70 -24.97
C GLN A 291 -3.04 -0.78 -24.12
N ILE A 292 -3.08 -1.49 -22.99
CA ILE A 292 -1.91 -1.72 -22.11
C ILE A 292 -1.11 -2.93 -22.62
N GLY A 293 -1.77 -4.02 -22.96
CA GLY A 293 -1.20 -5.25 -23.52
C GLY A 293 -0.55 -5.04 -24.89
N ALA A 294 -1.09 -4.14 -25.71
CA ALA A 294 -0.47 -3.73 -26.97
C ALA A 294 0.89 -3.02 -26.80
N ARG A 295 1.24 -2.53 -25.60
CA ARG A 295 2.53 -1.90 -25.34
C ARG A 295 3.62 -2.91 -24.98
N ARG A 296 3.35 -3.98 -24.20
CA ARG A 296 4.33 -5.03 -23.84
C ARG A 296 3.66 -6.36 -23.40
N SER A 297 4.03 -7.48 -24.03
CA SER A 297 3.51 -8.86 -23.75
C SER A 297 3.82 -9.42 -22.35
N PHE A 298 4.68 -8.76 -21.58
CA PHE A 298 5.07 -9.18 -20.23
C PHE A 298 4.08 -8.71 -19.15
N VAL A 299 3.62 -7.47 -19.23
CA VAL A 299 2.62 -6.90 -18.32
C VAL A 299 1.31 -7.68 -18.43
N GLU A 300 0.96 -8.08 -19.65
CA GLU A 300 -0.20 -8.93 -19.91
C GLU A 300 -0.17 -10.23 -19.11
N ARG A 301 0.99 -10.90 -18.96
CA ARG A 301 1.11 -12.11 -18.14
C ARG A 301 0.91 -11.85 -16.65
N VAL A 302 1.45 -10.75 -16.14
CA VAL A 302 1.32 -10.37 -14.72
C VAL A 302 -0.13 -9.96 -14.41
N VAL A 303 -0.76 -9.20 -15.32
CA VAL A 303 -2.12 -8.73 -15.18
C VAL A 303 -3.14 -9.84 -15.42
N ASN A 304 -2.95 -10.69 -16.44
CA ASN A 304 -3.80 -11.88 -16.65
C ASN A 304 -3.75 -12.80 -15.43
N ARG A 305 -2.60 -12.98 -14.78
CA ARG A 305 -2.53 -13.72 -13.51
C ARG A 305 -3.20 -12.99 -12.35
N ALA A 306 -3.26 -11.65 -12.37
CA ALA A 306 -4.00 -10.86 -11.38
C ALA A 306 -5.52 -10.92 -11.58
N LEU A 307 -5.99 -11.01 -12.83
CA LEU A 307 -7.40 -11.02 -13.22
C LEU A 307 -7.99 -12.44 -13.36
N ALA A 308 -7.16 -13.47 -13.49
CA ALA A 308 -7.59 -14.88 -13.63
C ALA A 308 -8.06 -15.51 -12.31
N LEU A 309 -8.07 -14.76 -11.21
CA LEU A 309 -8.68 -15.21 -9.96
C LEU A 309 -10.18 -14.87 -9.96
N PRO A 310 -11.04 -15.65 -9.28
CA PRO A 310 -12.46 -15.32 -9.16
C PRO A 310 -12.64 -13.87 -8.71
N VAL A 311 -13.74 -13.21 -9.13
CA VAL A 311 -14.04 -11.81 -8.79
C VAL A 311 -13.92 -11.51 -7.27
N SER A 312 -14.08 -12.53 -6.41
CA SER A 312 -13.82 -12.47 -4.95
C SER A 312 -12.35 -12.28 -4.53
N HIS A 313 -11.40 -12.30 -5.48
CA HIS A 313 -9.95 -12.16 -5.29
C HIS A 313 -9.35 -11.07 -6.21
N PHE A 314 -10.20 -10.25 -6.83
CA PHE A 314 -9.81 -9.25 -7.82
C PHE A 314 -8.90 -8.16 -7.25
N LEU A 315 -9.08 -7.82 -5.97
CA LEU A 315 -8.10 -7.06 -5.22
C LEU A 315 -7.02 -8.06 -4.78
N ARG A 316 -5.77 -7.86 -5.17
CA ARG A 316 -4.62 -8.70 -4.74
C ARG A 316 -4.28 -8.47 -3.25
N MET A 317 -5.32 -8.44 -2.42
CA MET A 317 -5.27 -8.27 -0.99
C MET A 317 -4.31 -9.31 -0.44
N LYS A 318 -3.31 -8.83 0.27
CA LYS A 318 -2.22 -9.67 0.72
C LYS A 318 -2.73 -10.52 1.87
N ARG A 319 -2.20 -11.74 1.98
CA ARG A 319 -2.42 -12.59 3.16
C ARG A 319 -1.57 -12.17 4.35
N GLY A 320 -0.66 -11.21 4.18
CA GLY A 320 0.23 -10.77 5.23
C GLY A 320 0.83 -9.41 4.97
N ILE A 321 1.12 -8.71 6.06
CA ILE A 321 1.70 -7.38 6.15
C ILE A 321 2.95 -7.44 7.02
N SER A 322 3.86 -6.49 6.81
CA SER A 322 5.03 -6.31 7.67
C SER A 322 4.88 -5.00 8.42
N LEU A 323 5.07 -5.03 9.73
CA LEU A 323 4.99 -3.88 10.61
C LEU A 323 6.39 -3.58 11.16
N PRO A 324 6.98 -2.42 10.88
CA PRO A 324 8.37 -2.15 11.23
C PRO A 324 8.53 -1.98 12.74
N VAL A 325 9.63 -2.46 13.29
CA VAL A 325 10.07 -2.17 14.66
C VAL A 325 11.32 -1.29 14.55
N LEU A 326 11.24 -0.09 15.09
CA LEU A 326 12.29 0.94 14.97
C LEU A 326 12.58 1.57 16.32
N ASP A 327 13.86 1.73 16.65
CA ASP A 327 14.29 2.59 17.75
C ASP A 327 14.50 4.01 17.23
N ARG A 328 13.42 4.81 17.25
CA ARG A 328 13.45 6.22 16.84
C ARG A 328 14.07 7.15 17.88
N LYS A 329 14.33 6.68 19.10
CA LYS A 329 14.81 7.52 20.21
C LYS A 329 16.27 7.21 20.56
N GLY A 330 16.87 6.17 19.97
CA GLY A 330 18.22 5.71 20.27
C GLY A 330 18.34 5.13 21.69
N THR A 331 17.24 4.66 22.28
CA THR A 331 17.21 4.15 23.66
C THR A 331 17.48 2.65 23.76
N GLY A 332 17.67 1.97 22.63
CA GLY A 332 17.72 0.52 22.51
C GLY A 332 16.35 -0.15 22.60
N ALA A 333 15.26 0.61 22.63
CA ALA A 333 13.90 0.08 22.75
C ALA A 333 13.09 0.38 21.47
N GLY A 334 12.91 -0.65 20.64
CA GLY A 334 12.12 -0.53 19.41
C GLY A 334 10.62 -0.39 19.69
N GLU A 335 9.98 0.51 18.94
CA GLU A 335 8.54 0.70 18.90
C GLU A 335 8.03 0.38 17.49
N ILE A 336 6.75 0.05 17.33
CA ILE A 336 6.22 -0.19 15.98
C ILE A 336 6.13 1.15 15.24
N GLY A 337 6.79 1.23 14.08
CA GLY A 337 6.83 2.42 13.25
C GLY A 337 5.63 2.49 12.29
N TRP A 338 4.93 3.62 12.29
CA TRP A 338 3.86 3.86 11.32
C TRP A 338 3.83 5.32 10.92
N GLY A 339 3.22 5.59 9.77
CA GLY A 339 2.70 6.91 9.42
C GLY A 339 1.54 7.33 10.31
N VAL A 340 1.28 8.63 10.36
CA VAL A 340 0.22 9.23 11.21
C VAL A 340 -1.13 8.57 10.99
N TYR A 341 -1.50 8.36 9.72
CA TYR A 341 -2.81 7.83 9.31
C TYR A 341 -2.82 6.32 9.05
N GLN A 342 -1.67 5.65 9.11
CA GLN A 342 -1.58 4.25 8.77
C GLN A 342 -2.19 3.36 9.84
N SER A 343 -3.01 2.41 9.42
CA SER A 343 -3.48 1.32 10.25
C SER A 343 -3.36 -0.01 9.52
N PRO A 344 -2.92 -1.10 10.16
CA PRO A 344 -3.22 -2.45 9.73
C PRO A 344 -4.74 -2.67 9.71
N ILE A 345 -5.23 -3.17 8.58
CA ILE A 345 -6.65 -3.38 8.33
C ILE A 345 -6.86 -4.83 7.90
N LEU A 346 -7.82 -5.50 8.55
CA LEU A 346 -8.31 -6.80 8.13
C LEU A 346 -9.55 -6.59 7.28
N VAL A 347 -9.46 -6.93 6.01
CA VAL A 347 -10.56 -6.83 5.05
C VAL A 347 -11.20 -8.21 4.92
N GLN A 348 -12.48 -8.31 5.22
CA GLN A 348 -13.30 -9.52 5.11
C GLN A 348 -14.25 -9.37 3.92
N TRP A 349 -14.35 -10.39 3.06
CA TRP A 349 -15.32 -10.41 1.94
C TRP A 349 -16.29 -11.59 2.00
N LYS A 350 -16.10 -12.51 2.94
CA LYS A 350 -17.12 -13.47 3.35
C LYS A 350 -17.01 -13.73 4.85
N GLY A 351 -18.16 -13.94 5.50
CA GLY A 351 -18.23 -14.14 6.96
C GLY A 351 -17.36 -15.31 7.43
N ALA A 352 -16.70 -15.13 8.56
CA ALA A 352 -15.89 -16.20 9.15
C ALA A 352 -16.79 -17.38 9.57
N SER A 353 -16.31 -18.61 9.40
CA SER A 353 -16.99 -19.80 9.94
C SER A 353 -16.96 -19.84 11.47
N ALA A 354 -15.99 -19.17 12.07
CA ALA A 354 -15.83 -18.98 13.52
C ALA A 354 -16.09 -17.52 13.91
N SER A 355 -16.31 -17.24 15.19
CA SER A 355 -16.44 -15.86 15.69
C SER A 355 -15.14 -15.07 15.71
N THR A 356 -14.02 -15.69 15.32
CA THR A 356 -12.69 -15.10 15.29
C THR A 356 -11.97 -15.43 13.97
N ARG A 357 -10.97 -14.61 13.65
CA ARG A 357 -9.98 -14.81 12.59
C ARG A 357 -8.62 -15.05 13.23
N THR A 358 -7.85 -16.00 12.70
CA THR A 358 -6.52 -16.34 13.24
C THR A 358 -5.40 -15.65 12.45
N LEU A 359 -4.53 -14.95 13.17
CA LEU A 359 -3.32 -14.31 12.66
C LEU A 359 -2.08 -15.02 13.19
N ASN A 360 -1.19 -15.43 12.30
CA ASN A 360 0.18 -15.84 12.62
C ASN A 360 1.07 -14.58 12.69
N VAL A 361 1.79 -14.43 13.78
CA VAL A 361 2.71 -13.32 14.04
C VAL A 361 4.11 -13.88 14.18
N ARG A 362 5.06 -13.29 13.46
CA ARG A 362 6.49 -13.57 13.62
C ARG A 362 7.25 -12.28 13.85
N LEU A 363 8.01 -12.22 14.94
CA LEU A 363 8.93 -11.12 15.24
C LEU A 363 10.32 -11.46 14.69
N VAL A 364 10.81 -10.60 13.80
CA VAL A 364 12.12 -10.71 13.14
C VAL A 364 13.00 -9.57 13.64
N ARG A 365 14.24 -9.88 14.04
CA ARG A 365 15.28 -8.89 14.35
C ARG A 365 16.24 -8.75 13.17
N PHE A 366 16.69 -7.53 12.92
CA PHE A 366 17.73 -7.23 11.95
C PHE A 366 19.10 -7.21 12.64
N VAL A 367 20.08 -7.92 12.08
CA VAL A 367 21.45 -8.05 12.60
C VAL A 367 22.50 -7.69 11.56
#